data_AF-A0A354BZU0-F1
#
_entry.id   AF-A0A354BZU0-F1
#
_cell.length_a   1.000
_cell.length_b   1.000
_cell.length_c   1.000
_cell.angle_alpha   90.00
_cell.angle_beta   90.00
_cell.angle_gamma   90.00
#
_symmetry.space_group_name_H-M   'P 1'
#
loop_
_entity.id
_entity.type
_entity.pdbx_description
1 polymer ?
#
loop_
_entity_poly.entity_id
_entity_poly.type
_entity_poly.pdbx_seq_one_letter_code
_entity_poly.pdbx_strand_id
1 'polypeptide(L)' 'MTPFERYVGMLEGKKVDFVPRTPIIMQFAAEFIGSDYACFASDHETLVKSNGECAKYFGIDQLSCISDPYRET' A
#
# COMPACT_ATOMS: atom_id res chain seq x y z
N MET A 1 -12.22 -9.71 -11.69
CA MET A 1 -12.41 -8.29 -11.32
C MET A 1 -11.05 -7.63 -11.23
N THR A 2 -10.96 -6.36 -11.63
CA THR A 2 -9.80 -5.52 -11.34
C THR A 2 -9.72 -5.23 -9.83
N PRO A 3 -8.55 -4.84 -9.29
CA PRO A 3 -8.43 -4.38 -7.91
C PRO A 3 -9.46 -3.33 -7.51
N PHE A 4 -9.69 -2.35 -8.39
CA PHE A 4 -10.66 -1.28 -8.17
C PHE A 4 -12.10 -1.83 -8.07
N GLU A 5 -12.52 -2.65 -9.03
CA GLU A 5 -13.84 -3.30 -9.02
C GLU A 5 -14.06 -4.13 -7.75
N ARG A 6 -13.03 -4.86 -7.33
CA ARG A 6 -13.07 -5.68 -6.11
C ARG A 6 -13.20 -4.84 -4.85
N TYR A 7 -12.36 -3.81 -4.72
CA TYR A 7 -12.38 -2.92 -3.55
C TYR A 7 -13.72 -2.18 -3.43
N VAL A 8 -14.19 -1.55 -4.51
CA VAL A 8 -15.47 -0.84 -4.52
C VAL A 8 -16.65 -1.79 -4.31
N GLY A 9 -16.65 -2.94 -4.99
CA GLY A 9 -17.70 -3.95 -4.82
C GLY A 9 -17.83 -4.43 -3.38
N MET A 10 -16.71 -4.62 -2.66
CA MET A 10 -16.73 -4.98 -1.24
C MET A 10 -17.36 -3.89 -0.38
N LEU A 11 -17.00 -2.62 -0.60
CA LEU A 11 -17.57 -1.48 0.13
C LEU A 11 -19.08 -1.33 -0.10
N GLU A 12 -19.56 -1.67 -1.30
CA GLU A 12 -20.97 -1.61 -1.67
C GLU A 12 -21.77 -2.87 -1.29
N GLY A 13 -21.13 -3.87 -0.64
CA GLY A 13 -21.79 -5.13 -0.28
C GLY A 13 -22.15 -6.02 -1.48
N LYS A 14 -21.50 -5.81 -2.63
CA LYS A 14 -21.68 -6.63 -3.84
C LYS A 14 -20.84 -7.90 -3.75
N LYS A 15 -21.21 -8.92 -4.54
CA LYS A 15 -20.42 -10.14 -4.68
C LYS A 15 -19.07 -9.81 -5.33
N VAL A 16 -17.98 -10.17 -4.65
CA VAL A 16 -16.61 -10.09 -5.15
C VAL A 16 -16.01 -11.49 -5.35
N ASP A 17 -14.90 -11.60 -6.07
CA ASP A 17 -14.21 -12.87 -6.33
C ASP A 17 -13.45 -13.36 -5.08
N PHE A 18 -12.86 -12.43 -4.34
CA PHE A 18 -12.28 -12.65 -3.00
C PHE A 18 -12.20 -11.33 -2.23
N VAL A 19 -11.91 -11.42 -0.92
CA VAL A 19 -11.73 -10.24 -0.04
C VAL A 19 -10.54 -9.40 -0.53
N PRO A 20 -10.68 -8.09 -0.78
CA PRO A 20 -9.59 -7.24 -1.25
C PRO A 20 -8.44 -7.19 -0.23
N ARG A 21 -7.21 -7.23 -0.74
CA ARG A 21 -5.98 -7.20 0.04
C ARG A 21 -5.56 -5.75 0.25
N THR A 22 -5.81 -5.20 1.43
CA THR A 22 -5.50 -3.80 1.77
C THR A 22 -4.64 -3.68 3.03
N PRO A 23 -3.44 -4.32 3.09
CA PRO A 23 -2.56 -4.21 4.23
C PRO A 23 -1.91 -2.82 4.34
N ILE A 24 -1.60 -2.42 5.57
CA ILE A 24 -0.71 -1.28 5.87
C ILE A 24 0.70 -1.85 6.07
N ILE A 25 1.60 -1.58 5.13
CA ILE A 25 2.90 -2.26 5.04
C ILE A 25 4.08 -1.45 5.61
N MET A 26 4.06 -0.12 5.52
CA MET A 26 5.00 0.80 6.22
C MET A 26 6.47 0.32 6.21
N GLN A 27 7.06 0.04 7.37
CA GLN A 27 8.46 -0.41 7.51
C GLN A 27 8.80 -1.62 6.63
N PHE A 28 7.90 -2.60 6.53
CA PHE A 28 8.13 -3.77 5.68
C PHE A 28 8.35 -3.37 4.21
N ALA A 29 7.59 -2.39 3.72
CA ALA A 29 7.74 -1.92 2.34
C ALA A 29 9.08 -1.22 2.10
N ALA A 30 9.54 -0.48 3.11
CA ALA A 30 10.85 0.18 3.06
C ALA A 30 11.97 -0.86 2.97
N GLU A 31 11.95 -1.85 3.87
CA GLU A 31 12.94 -2.93 3.89
C GLU A 31 12.89 -3.78 2.61
N PHE A 32 11.69 -4.01 2.05
CA PHE A 32 11.49 -4.76 0.82
C PHE A 32 12.25 -4.18 -0.38
N ILE A 33 12.39 -2.85 -0.45
CA ILE A 33 13.17 -2.18 -1.51
C ILE A 33 14.63 -1.89 -1.11
N GLY A 34 15.07 -2.40 0.05
CA GLY A 34 16.41 -2.16 0.60
C GLY A 34 16.61 -0.78 1.21
N SER A 35 15.53 -0.10 1.59
CA SER A 35 15.53 1.18 2.32
C SER A 35 15.27 0.96 3.82
N ASP A 36 15.18 2.04 4.59
CA ASP A 36 14.74 2.04 5.98
C ASP A 36 13.46 2.86 6.21
N TYR A 37 12.92 2.74 7.43
CA TYR A 37 11.69 3.43 7.83
C TYR A 37 11.83 4.95 7.89
N ALA A 38 13.02 5.47 8.20
CA ALA A 38 13.24 6.92 8.25
C ALA A 38 13.07 7.52 6.85
N CYS A 39 13.72 6.93 5.84
CA CYS A 39 13.53 7.33 4.44
C CYS A 39 12.08 7.15 3.98
N PHE A 40 11.42 6.05 4.36
CA PHE A 40 9.99 5.87 4.02
C PHE A 40 9.11 7.00 4.56
N ALA A 41 9.37 7.45 5.80
CA ALA A 41 8.59 8.51 6.44
C ALA A 41 8.95 9.91 5.92
N SER A 42 10.21 10.17 5.56
CA SER A 42 10.71 11.51 5.23
C SER A 42 10.83 11.80 3.73
N ASP A 43 10.91 10.77 2.86
CA ASP A 43 11.10 10.92 1.42
C ASP A 43 9.92 10.34 0.63
N HIS A 44 9.29 11.18 -0.18
CA HIS A 44 8.12 10.78 -0.96
C HIS A 44 8.47 9.80 -2.08
N GLU A 45 9.69 9.84 -2.64
CA GLU A 45 10.10 8.90 -3.67
C GLU A 45 10.24 7.50 -3.11
N THR A 46 10.89 7.37 -1.94
CA THR A 46 10.98 6.13 -1.18
C THR A 46 9.59 5.59 -0.83
N LEU A 47 8.67 6.43 -0.34
CA LEU A 47 7.30 6.04 -0.01
C LEU A 47 6.54 5.50 -1.23
N VAL A 48 6.60 6.19 -2.37
CA VAL A 48 5.88 5.76 -3.58
C VAL A 48 6.48 4.47 -4.13
N LYS A 49 7.81 4.39 -4.20
CA LYS A 49 8.52 3.23 -4.72
C LYS A 49 8.25 1.97 -3.88
N SER A 50 8.38 2.08 -2.57
CA SER A 50 8.17 0.95 -1.64
C SER A 50 6.76 0.38 -1.73
N ASN A 51 5.73 1.25 -1.70
CA ASN A 51 4.34 0.80 -1.86
C ASN A 51 4.08 0.21 -3.24
N GLY A 52 4.60 0.84 -4.31
CA GLY A 52 4.43 0.37 -5.68
C GLY A 52 5.02 -1.01 -5.94
N GLU A 53 6.27 -1.25 -5.48
CA GLU A 53 6.93 -2.54 -5.64
C GLU A 53 6.24 -3.65 -4.85
N CYS A 54 5.82 -3.38 -3.61
CA CYS A 54 5.03 -4.32 -2.82
C CYS A 54 3.68 -4.62 -3.49
N ALA A 55 2.98 -3.60 -4.00
CA ALA A 55 1.68 -3.82 -4.63
C ALA A 55 1.79 -4.68 -5.88
N LYS A 56 2.82 -4.46 -6.69
CA LYS A 56 3.12 -5.27 -7.87
C LYS A 56 3.51 -6.70 -7.51
N TYR A 57 4.34 -6.89 -6.49
CA TYR A 57 4.85 -8.22 -6.11
C TYR A 57 3.80 -9.07 -5.39
N PHE A 58 3.07 -8.50 -4.44
CA PHE A 58 2.10 -9.22 -3.61
C PHE A 58 0.66 -9.18 -4.15
N GLY A 59 0.41 -8.42 -5.22
CA GLY A 59 -0.93 -8.24 -5.77
C GLY A 59 -1.86 -7.57 -4.77
N ILE A 60 -1.41 -6.43 -4.21
CA ILE A 60 -2.19 -5.60 -3.28
C ILE A 60 -3.26 -4.85 -4.06
N ASP A 61 -4.48 -4.78 -3.52
CA ASP A 61 -5.63 -4.22 -4.21
C ASP A 61 -5.78 -2.70 -4.03
N GLN A 62 -5.03 -2.10 -3.09
CA GLN A 62 -5.05 -0.69 -2.77
C GLN A 62 -3.65 -0.12 -2.56
N LEU A 63 -3.35 1.00 -3.23
CA LEU A 63 -2.20 1.83 -2.94
C LEU A 63 -2.65 3.02 -2.08
N SER A 64 -1.88 3.32 -1.04
CA SER A 64 -2.13 4.43 -0.14
C SER A 64 -0.82 5.10 0.27
N CYS A 65 -0.86 6.41 0.49
CA CYS A 65 0.29 7.19 0.96
C CYS A 65 0.38 7.23 2.50
N ILE A 66 -0.13 6.20 3.19
CA ILE A 66 -0.08 6.08 4.64
C ILE A 66 1.39 6.10 5.10
N SER A 67 1.67 6.97 6.07
CA SER A 67 2.98 7.18 6.66
C SER A 67 2.82 7.51 8.14
N ASP A 68 3.93 7.58 8.86
CA ASP A 68 4.00 8.07 10.23
C ASP A 68 3.49 9.53 10.33
N PRO A 69 2.68 9.90 11.34
CA PRO A 69 2.27 11.29 11.58
C PRO A 69 3.45 12.24 11.83
N TYR A 70 4.61 11.73 12.26
CA TYR A 70 5.85 12.52 12.40
C TYR A 70 6.30 13.17 11.08
N ARG A 71 5.83 12.68 9.93
CA ARG A 71 6.15 13.26 8.62
C ARG A 71 5.75 14.74 8.47
N GLU A 72 4.76 15.22 9.22
CA GLU A 72 4.22 16.58 9.08
C GLU A 72 4.89 17.62 9.99
N THR A 73 5.99 17.26 10.69
CA THR A 73 6.77 18.17 11.56
C THR A 73 8.08 18.59 10.93
#